data_AF-M5RSN8-F1
#
_entry.id   AF-M5RSN8-F1
#
_cell.length_a   1.000
_cell.length_b   1.000
_cell.length_c   1.000
_cell.angle_alpha   90.00
_cell.angle_beta   90.00
_cell.angle_gamma   90.00
#
_symmetry.space_group_name_H-M   'P 1'
#
loop_
_entity.id
_entity.type
_entity.pdbx_description
1 polymer ?
#
loop_
_entity_poly.entity_id
_entity_poly.type
_entity_poly.pdbx_seq_one_letter_code
_entity_poly.pdbx_strand_id
1 'polypeptide(L)'
;MGCTNLRAMALVKLGRKIEAEEAIGAALKKAPEDEYAHANMGWTLLEQNEPDKAMEHFREALRLNPEMDWARAGIIEAMKSRYFLYRIMLNWFLWMQKLQQKAQWGVIIGAYIGFRLLSGFADDHPEWSPWLQPLLIAYIAFALMTWVASPLFNLVLRTSKFGRLALSEHQIRSSTWVGVCVLSGIVLVAGYFVTGSAPLLGCALASMLLIPPLGQIYSCQEGWPRATLSLITIALGFLAVIVVASSFGSYFIDGNLSRGLRGIAGLFFTPLLYGSIAAQFLTNALVSVSPKRGTDTGKMVWIIGGSVLAVAALAIVAFIALVIVVGVQDAS
;
A
#
# COMPACT_ATOMS: atom_id res chain seq x y z
N MET A 1 -1.49 -24.35 -30.35
CA MET A 1 -1.34 -23.94 -28.93
C MET A 1 -2.58 -23.21 -28.39
N GLY A 2 -3.25 -22.31 -29.14
CA GLY A 2 -4.39 -21.52 -28.61
C GLY A 2 -5.65 -22.31 -28.16
N CYS A 3 -5.96 -23.46 -28.78
CA CYS A 3 -7.19 -24.20 -28.49
C CYS A 3 -7.17 -24.91 -27.12
N THR A 4 -6.01 -25.44 -26.71
CA THR A 4 -5.81 -26.07 -25.38
C THR A 4 -5.80 -25.04 -24.26
N ASN A 5 -5.19 -23.87 -24.47
CA ASN A 5 -5.19 -22.78 -23.48
C ASN A 5 -6.59 -22.22 -23.24
N LEU A 6 -7.39 -22.00 -24.29
CA LEU A 6 -8.78 -21.55 -24.14
C LEU A 6 -9.65 -22.59 -23.43
N ARG A 7 -9.44 -23.89 -23.71
CA ARG A 7 -10.15 -24.98 -23.03
C ARG A 7 -9.80 -25.04 -21.54
N ALA A 8 -8.52 -24.94 -21.20
CA ALA A 8 -8.07 -24.90 -19.81
C ALA A 8 -8.70 -23.73 -19.04
N MET A 9 -8.68 -22.52 -19.62
CA MET A 9 -9.33 -21.35 -19.03
C MET A 9 -10.84 -21.55 -18.84
N ALA A 10 -11.52 -22.15 -19.82
CA ALA A 10 -12.95 -22.46 -19.71
C ALA A 10 -13.24 -23.46 -18.58
N LEU A 11 -12.42 -24.51 -18.44
CA LEU A 11 -12.56 -25.51 -17.37
C LEU A 11 -12.34 -24.91 -15.98
N VAL A 12 -11.35 -24.03 -15.83
CA VAL A 12 -11.13 -23.26 -14.58
C VAL A 12 -12.35 -22.41 -14.26
N LYS A 13 -12.90 -21.67 -15.23
CA LYS A 13 -14.09 -20.82 -15.03
C LYS A 13 -15.36 -21.62 -14.70
N LEU A 14 -15.43 -22.88 -15.12
CA LEU A 14 -16.53 -23.80 -14.81
C LEU A 14 -16.33 -24.53 -13.47
N GLY A 15 -15.26 -24.24 -12.71
CA GLY A 15 -14.97 -24.89 -11.42
C GLY A 15 -14.47 -26.34 -11.53
N ARG A 16 -14.21 -26.83 -12.76
CA ARG A 16 -13.72 -28.19 -13.02
C ARG A 16 -12.19 -28.24 -12.92
N LYS A 17 -11.68 -28.02 -11.72
CA LYS A 17 -10.26 -27.76 -11.43
C LYS A 17 -9.35 -28.94 -11.79
N ILE A 18 -9.78 -30.17 -11.55
CA ILE A 18 -9.00 -31.40 -11.80
C ILE A 18 -8.84 -31.61 -13.31
N GLU A 19 -9.90 -31.44 -14.08
CA GLU A 19 -9.86 -31.61 -15.54
C GLU A 19 -9.07 -30.51 -16.24
N ALA A 20 -9.08 -29.30 -15.69
CA ALA A 20 -8.21 -28.22 -16.16
C ALA A 20 -6.73 -28.60 -15.99
N GLU A 21 -6.36 -29.11 -14.81
CA GLU A 21 -5.01 -29.55 -14.50
C GLU A 21 -4.56 -30.69 -15.43
N GLU A 22 -5.39 -31.72 -15.65
CA GLU A 22 -5.08 -32.81 -16.56
C GLU A 22 -4.89 -32.33 -18.01
N ALA A 23 -5.76 -31.43 -18.48
CA ALA A 23 -5.68 -30.88 -19.83
C ALA A 23 -4.41 -30.02 -20.03
N ILE A 24 -4.04 -29.21 -19.04
CA ILE A 24 -2.82 -28.40 -19.07
C ILE A 24 -1.59 -29.30 -18.93
N GLY A 25 -1.64 -30.33 -18.07
CA GLY A 25 -0.55 -31.30 -17.91
C GLY A 25 -0.27 -32.08 -19.20
N ALA A 26 -1.31 -32.47 -19.93
CA ALA A 26 -1.16 -33.07 -21.26
C ALA A 26 -0.57 -32.10 -22.29
N ALA A 27 -0.88 -30.80 -22.20
CA ALA A 27 -0.27 -29.78 -23.04
C ALA A 27 1.22 -29.60 -22.72
N LEU A 28 1.58 -29.52 -21.43
CA LEU A 28 2.97 -29.41 -20.98
C LEU A 28 3.81 -30.65 -21.33
N LYS A 29 3.22 -31.85 -21.36
CA LYS A 29 3.93 -33.05 -21.86
C LYS A 29 4.29 -32.96 -23.35
N LYS A 30 3.48 -32.27 -24.15
CA LYS A 30 3.72 -32.10 -25.59
C LYS A 30 4.63 -30.91 -25.89
N ALA A 31 4.51 -29.85 -25.10
CA ALA A 31 5.32 -28.63 -25.21
C ALA A 31 5.75 -28.18 -23.81
N PRO A 32 6.88 -28.71 -23.29
CA PRO A 32 7.38 -28.36 -21.95
C PRO A 32 7.83 -26.91 -21.82
N GLU A 33 8.01 -26.20 -22.94
CA GLU A 33 8.45 -24.81 -23.00
C GLU A 33 7.31 -23.84 -23.39
N ASP A 34 6.04 -24.25 -23.27
CA ASP A 34 4.89 -23.37 -23.51
C ASP A 34 4.63 -22.47 -22.29
N GLU A 35 5.00 -21.20 -22.39
CA GLU A 35 4.86 -20.21 -21.33
C GLU A 35 3.40 -20.00 -20.87
N TYR A 36 2.44 -20.13 -21.79
CA TYR A 36 1.02 -19.98 -21.49
C TYR A 36 0.45 -21.20 -20.78
N ALA A 37 0.91 -22.40 -21.13
CA ALA A 37 0.53 -23.62 -20.43
C ALA A 37 1.04 -23.60 -18.98
N HIS A 38 2.27 -23.15 -18.76
CA HIS A 38 2.81 -22.90 -17.43
C HIS A 38 2.00 -21.85 -16.64
N ALA A 39 1.65 -20.72 -17.25
CA ALA A 39 0.81 -19.71 -16.59
C ALA A 39 -0.60 -20.24 -16.24
N ASN A 40 -1.26 -20.97 -17.16
CA ASN A 40 -2.56 -21.60 -16.92
C ASN A 40 -2.51 -22.60 -15.75
N MET A 41 -1.44 -23.39 -15.65
CA MET A 41 -1.26 -24.35 -14.55
C MET A 41 -1.14 -23.62 -13.21
N GLY A 42 -0.34 -22.55 -13.16
CA GLY A 42 -0.21 -21.73 -11.96
C GLY A 42 -1.54 -21.18 -11.46
N TRP A 43 -2.38 -20.65 -12.37
CA TRP A 43 -3.70 -20.12 -11.99
C TRP A 43 -4.65 -21.23 -11.53
N THR A 44 -4.58 -22.41 -12.13
CA THR A 44 -5.38 -23.57 -11.74
C THR A 44 -5.02 -24.06 -10.33
N LEU A 45 -3.73 -24.15 -10.02
CA LEU A 45 -3.23 -24.55 -8.70
C LEU A 45 -3.55 -23.52 -7.61
N LEU A 46 -3.53 -22.22 -7.96
CA LEU A 46 -3.99 -21.17 -7.04
C LEU A 46 -5.46 -21.34 -6.66
N GLU A 47 -6.32 -21.63 -7.63
CA GLU A 47 -7.74 -21.92 -7.39
C GLU A 47 -7.93 -23.20 -6.55
N GLN A 48 -7.01 -24.15 -6.64
CA GLN A 48 -6.99 -25.35 -5.78
C GLN A 48 -6.39 -25.09 -4.38
N ASN A 49 -6.02 -23.84 -4.07
CA ASN A 49 -5.40 -23.44 -2.81
C ASN A 49 -4.01 -24.09 -2.58
N GLU A 50 -3.29 -24.35 -3.66
CA GLU A 50 -1.92 -24.89 -3.68
C GLU A 50 -0.91 -23.85 -4.18
N PRO A 51 -0.68 -22.75 -3.42
CA PRO A 51 0.10 -21.63 -3.91
C PRO A 51 1.59 -21.91 -4.09
N ASP A 52 2.14 -22.87 -3.33
CA ASP A 52 3.56 -23.23 -3.47
C ASP A 52 3.83 -23.92 -4.81
N LYS A 53 2.97 -24.83 -5.26
CA LYS A 53 3.08 -25.46 -6.60
C LYS A 53 2.75 -24.47 -7.71
N ALA A 54 1.73 -23.62 -7.51
CA ALA A 54 1.39 -22.58 -8.46
C ALA A 54 2.59 -21.67 -8.78
N MET A 55 3.37 -21.34 -7.75
CA MET A 55 4.56 -20.52 -7.86
C MET A 55 5.62 -21.13 -8.78
N GLU A 56 5.78 -22.46 -8.77
CA GLU A 56 6.75 -23.16 -9.63
C GLU A 56 6.38 -23.01 -11.11
N HIS A 57 5.11 -23.20 -11.44
CA HIS A 57 4.64 -23.05 -12.81
C HIS A 57 4.72 -21.60 -13.30
N PHE A 58 4.38 -20.61 -12.47
CA PHE A 58 4.54 -19.21 -12.87
C PHE A 58 6.00 -18.79 -13.07
N ARG A 59 6.96 -19.39 -12.34
CA ARG A 59 8.39 -19.14 -12.58
C ARG A 59 8.82 -19.65 -13.93
N GLU A 60 8.35 -20.82 -14.31
CA GLU A 60 8.73 -21.40 -15.60
C GLU A 60 8.15 -20.58 -16.75
N ALA A 61 6.91 -20.10 -16.61
CA ALA A 61 6.33 -19.13 -17.54
C ALA A 61 7.18 -17.85 -17.68
N LEU A 62 7.67 -17.29 -16.57
CA LEU A 62 8.54 -16.10 -16.59
C LEU A 62 9.99 -16.38 -17.01
N ARG A 63 10.49 -17.62 -16.85
CA ARG A 63 11.80 -18.03 -17.36
C ARG A 63 11.76 -18.07 -18.89
N LEU A 64 10.66 -18.57 -19.44
CA LEU A 64 10.40 -18.67 -20.88
C LEU A 64 10.07 -17.31 -21.49
N ASN A 65 9.22 -16.52 -20.80
CA ASN A 65 8.85 -15.18 -21.20
C ASN A 65 8.90 -14.19 -20.00
N PRO A 66 10.02 -13.47 -19.83
CA PRO A 66 10.19 -12.51 -18.74
C PRO A 66 9.19 -11.35 -18.75
N GLU A 67 8.60 -11.00 -19.90
CA GLU A 67 7.64 -9.89 -20.04
C GLU A 67 6.18 -10.33 -19.88
N MET A 68 5.93 -11.58 -19.48
CA MET A 68 4.58 -12.10 -19.33
C MET A 68 3.87 -11.54 -18.08
N ASP A 69 3.20 -10.40 -18.23
CA ASP A 69 2.44 -9.73 -17.17
C ASP A 69 1.41 -10.65 -16.49
N TRP A 70 0.87 -11.62 -17.22
CA TRP A 70 -0.11 -12.55 -16.69
C TRP A 70 0.49 -13.55 -15.70
N ALA A 71 1.67 -14.10 -15.98
CA ALA A 71 2.41 -14.95 -15.05
C ALA A 71 2.94 -14.13 -13.86
N ARG A 72 3.36 -12.89 -14.11
CA ARG A 72 3.75 -11.91 -13.09
C ARG A 72 2.62 -11.64 -12.08
N ALA A 73 1.39 -11.44 -12.57
CA ALA A 73 0.19 -11.31 -11.75
C ALA A 73 -0.12 -12.59 -10.96
N GLY A 74 0.14 -13.76 -11.54
CA GLY A 74 -0.02 -15.06 -10.88
C GLY A 74 0.96 -15.28 -9.72
N ILE A 75 2.24 -14.96 -9.89
CA ILE A 75 3.25 -14.96 -8.81
C ILE A 75 2.82 -14.05 -7.66
N ILE A 76 2.34 -12.87 -8.01
CA ILE A 76 1.80 -11.91 -7.07
C ILE A 76 0.71 -12.60 -6.24
N GLU A 77 -0.33 -13.12 -6.89
CA GLU A 77 -1.47 -13.78 -6.23
C GLU A 77 -1.09 -15.04 -5.42
N ALA A 78 -0.12 -15.82 -5.88
CA ALA A 78 0.37 -16.99 -5.13
C ALA A 78 1.17 -16.62 -3.87
N MET A 79 1.90 -15.50 -3.88
CA MET A 79 2.50 -14.99 -2.64
C MET A 79 1.44 -14.46 -1.68
N LYS A 80 0.39 -13.83 -2.19
CA LYS A 80 -0.69 -13.28 -1.37
C LYS A 80 -1.33 -14.34 -0.46
N SER A 81 -1.58 -15.53 -0.97
CA SER A 81 -2.23 -16.60 -0.19
C SER A 81 -1.31 -17.22 0.88
N ARG A 82 0.02 -17.06 0.76
CA ARG A 82 1.00 -17.62 1.70
C ARG A 82 1.24 -16.74 2.95
N TYR A 83 1.04 -15.42 2.88
CA TYR A 83 1.28 -14.52 4.02
C TYR A 83 -0.02 -14.19 4.78
N PHE A 84 -0.10 -14.55 6.07
CA PHE A 84 -1.30 -14.37 6.93
C PHE A 84 -1.84 -12.93 6.96
N LEU A 85 -0.95 -11.96 7.20
CA LEU A 85 -1.33 -10.54 7.27
C LEU A 85 -1.89 -10.04 5.93
N TYR A 86 -1.31 -10.54 4.83
CA TYR A 86 -1.76 -10.23 3.48
C TYR A 86 -3.16 -10.79 3.21
N ARG A 87 -3.42 -12.02 3.63
CA ARG A 87 -4.74 -12.67 3.46
C ARG A 87 -5.86 -11.89 4.14
N ILE A 88 -5.63 -11.37 5.35
CA ILE A 88 -6.58 -10.50 6.05
C ILE A 88 -6.91 -9.26 5.20
N MET A 89 -5.87 -8.59 4.72
CA MET A 89 -5.99 -7.38 3.90
C MET A 89 -6.71 -7.64 2.57
N LEU A 90 -6.37 -8.74 1.88
CA LEU A 90 -6.98 -9.10 0.60
C LEU A 90 -8.46 -9.42 0.76
N ASN A 91 -8.82 -10.21 1.78
CA ASN A 91 -10.21 -10.53 2.05
C ASN A 91 -11.03 -9.26 2.32
N TRP A 92 -10.46 -8.30 3.05
CA TRP A 92 -11.07 -7.00 3.26
C TRP A 92 -11.26 -6.22 1.95
N PHE A 93 -10.22 -6.12 1.10
CA PHE A 93 -10.32 -5.43 -0.18
C PHE A 93 -11.36 -6.06 -1.11
N LEU A 94 -11.35 -7.38 -1.24
CA LEU A 94 -12.30 -8.11 -2.08
C LEU A 94 -13.73 -8.00 -1.55
N TRP A 95 -13.91 -7.97 -0.23
CA TRP A 95 -15.21 -7.69 0.38
C TRP A 95 -15.69 -6.26 0.09
N MET A 96 -14.82 -5.26 0.27
CA MET A 96 -15.12 -3.86 -0.05
C MET A 96 -15.51 -3.67 -1.53
N GLN A 97 -14.86 -4.39 -2.45
CA GLN A 97 -15.18 -4.37 -3.88
C GLN A 97 -16.56 -4.94 -4.23
N LYS A 98 -17.12 -5.82 -3.39
CA LYS A 98 -18.47 -6.38 -3.59
C LYS A 98 -19.58 -5.42 -3.17
N LEU A 99 -19.28 -4.42 -2.35
CA LEU A 99 -20.26 -3.45 -1.87
C LEU A 99 -20.58 -2.40 -2.94
N GLN A 100 -21.84 -1.96 -3.01
CA GLN A 100 -22.21 -0.77 -3.79
C GLN A 100 -21.48 0.47 -3.27
N GLN A 101 -21.21 1.44 -4.14
CA GLN A 101 -20.46 2.66 -3.80
C GLN A 101 -21.01 3.39 -2.56
N LYS A 102 -22.34 3.48 -2.42
CA LYS A 102 -23.00 4.08 -1.23
C LYS A 102 -22.70 3.30 0.06
N ALA A 103 -22.67 1.97 -0.01
CA ALA A 103 -22.37 1.12 1.13
C ALA A 103 -20.87 1.19 1.52
N GLN A 104 -19.97 1.31 0.54
CA GLN A 104 -18.54 1.57 0.80
C GLN A 104 -18.36 2.85 1.61
N TRP A 105 -19.04 3.93 1.22
CA TRP A 105 -19.06 5.19 1.98
C TRP A 105 -19.64 5.03 3.38
N GLY A 106 -20.71 4.23 3.53
CA GLY A 106 -21.28 3.91 4.83
C GLY A 106 -20.29 3.23 5.78
N VAL A 107 -19.51 2.25 5.28
CA VAL A 107 -18.46 1.57 6.07
C VAL A 107 -17.39 2.56 6.53
N ILE A 108 -16.95 3.44 5.63
CA ILE A 108 -15.92 4.45 5.92
C ILE A 108 -16.42 5.45 6.97
N ILE A 109 -17.58 6.04 6.73
CA ILE A 109 -18.17 7.05 7.62
C ILE A 109 -18.49 6.42 8.98
N GLY A 110 -19.04 5.21 8.99
CA GLY A 110 -19.30 4.47 10.21
C GLY A 110 -18.03 4.18 11.00
N ALA A 111 -16.96 3.76 10.34
CA ALA A 111 -15.66 3.55 10.97
C ALA A 111 -15.08 4.85 11.56
N TYR A 112 -15.24 5.98 10.86
CA TYR A 112 -14.82 7.29 11.37
C TYR A 112 -15.63 7.74 12.59
N ILE A 113 -16.95 7.62 12.55
CA ILE A 113 -17.82 7.96 13.68
C ILE A 113 -17.47 7.05 14.86
N GLY A 114 -17.30 5.74 14.62
CA GLY A 114 -16.87 4.78 15.63
C GLY A 114 -15.53 5.16 16.26
N PHE A 115 -14.52 5.50 15.45
CA PHE A 115 -13.23 5.98 15.94
C PHE A 115 -13.39 7.23 16.81
N ARG A 116 -14.17 8.22 16.37
CA ARG A 116 -14.38 9.49 17.10
C ARG A 116 -15.11 9.28 18.43
N LEU A 117 -16.09 8.38 18.45
CA LEU A 117 -16.81 8.02 19.67
C LEU A 117 -15.91 7.25 20.64
N LEU A 118 -15.15 6.26 20.13
CA LEU A 118 -14.22 5.49 20.96
C LEU A 118 -13.07 6.35 21.50
N SER A 119 -12.55 7.28 20.70
CA SER A 119 -11.52 8.21 21.15
C SER A 119 -12.06 9.16 22.20
N GLY A 120 -13.23 9.78 21.96
CA GLY A 120 -13.85 10.67 22.95
C GLY A 120 -14.20 9.95 24.25
N PHE A 121 -14.68 8.71 24.15
CA PHE A 121 -14.96 7.88 25.32
C PHE A 121 -13.68 7.52 26.10
N ALA A 122 -12.57 7.25 25.40
CA ALA A 122 -11.27 6.99 26.04
C ALA A 122 -10.72 8.23 26.78
N ASP A 123 -11.04 9.43 26.30
CA ASP A 123 -10.67 10.69 26.94
C ASP A 123 -11.54 10.97 28.17
N ASP A 124 -12.85 10.69 28.08
CA ASP A 124 -13.81 10.89 29.18
C ASP A 124 -13.64 9.86 30.31
N HIS A 125 -13.15 8.64 30.00
CA HIS A 125 -13.00 7.53 30.94
C HIS A 125 -11.57 6.96 30.93
N PRO A 126 -10.63 7.58 31.67
CA PRO A 126 -9.22 7.19 31.69
C PRO A 126 -8.97 5.72 32.07
N GLU A 127 -9.86 5.10 32.85
CA GLU A 127 -9.78 3.69 33.24
C GLU A 127 -9.89 2.70 32.07
N TRP A 128 -10.54 3.10 30.97
CA TRP A 128 -10.66 2.28 29.75
C TRP A 128 -9.56 2.56 28.73
N SER A 129 -8.81 3.66 28.91
CA SER A 129 -7.76 4.10 27.98
C SER A 129 -6.72 3.01 27.65
N PRO A 130 -6.22 2.19 28.60
CA PRO A 130 -5.24 1.14 28.29
C PRO A 130 -5.73 0.05 27.32
N TRP A 131 -7.05 -0.17 27.25
CA TRP A 131 -7.66 -1.15 26.36
C TRP A 131 -8.05 -0.53 25.02
N LEU A 132 -8.48 0.74 25.03
CA LEU A 132 -8.91 1.47 23.84
C LEU A 132 -7.73 1.99 23.02
N GLN A 133 -6.63 2.39 23.64
CA GLN A 133 -5.45 2.91 22.93
C GLN A 133 -4.85 1.91 21.94
N PRO A 134 -4.56 0.63 22.30
CA PRO A 134 -4.07 -0.36 21.34
C PRO A 134 -5.06 -0.59 20.19
N LEU A 135 -6.37 -0.55 20.46
CA LEU A 135 -7.41 -0.71 19.45
C LEU A 135 -7.43 0.47 18.46
N LEU A 136 -7.33 1.70 18.97
CA LEU A 136 -7.27 2.92 18.15
C LEU A 136 -5.98 2.96 17.31
N ILE A 137 -4.84 2.56 17.89
CA ILE A 137 -3.57 2.43 17.17
C ILE A 137 -3.69 1.35 16.08
N ALA A 138 -4.27 0.20 16.39
CA ALA A 138 -4.49 -0.87 15.41
C ALA A 138 -5.40 -0.41 14.26
N TYR A 139 -6.43 0.37 14.55
CA TYR A 139 -7.29 0.99 13.54
C TYR A 139 -6.52 1.95 12.63
N ILE A 140 -5.72 2.86 13.20
CA ILE A 140 -4.88 3.79 12.43
C ILE A 140 -3.87 3.01 11.58
N ALA A 141 -3.21 2.00 12.16
CA ALA A 141 -2.27 1.14 11.46
C ALA A 141 -2.93 0.41 10.28
N PHE A 142 -4.14 -0.11 10.46
CA PHE A 142 -4.93 -0.74 9.40
C PHE A 142 -5.29 0.23 8.27
N ALA A 143 -5.73 1.45 8.63
CA ALA A 143 -6.02 2.50 7.66
C ALA A 143 -4.78 2.91 6.85
N LEU A 144 -3.63 3.10 7.51
CA LEU A 144 -2.36 3.39 6.85
C LEU A 144 -1.88 2.23 5.97
N MET A 145 -2.06 0.99 6.43
CA MET A 145 -1.75 -0.22 5.64
C MET A 145 -2.54 -0.25 4.33
N THR A 146 -3.82 0.13 4.35
CA THR A 146 -4.66 0.21 3.14
C THR A 146 -4.06 1.17 2.10
N TRP A 147 -3.36 2.21 2.54
CA TRP A 147 -2.73 3.21 1.68
C TRP A 147 -1.36 2.81 1.17
N VAL A 148 -0.58 2.13 2.02
CA VAL A 148 0.80 1.73 1.72
C VAL A 148 0.87 0.31 1.16
N ALA A 149 -0.25 -0.40 1.05
CA ALA A 149 -0.34 -1.80 0.65
C ALA A 149 0.40 -2.11 -0.66
N SER A 150 0.17 -1.35 -1.72
CA SER A 150 0.81 -1.61 -3.03
C SER A 150 2.33 -1.33 -3.02
N PRO A 151 2.80 -0.17 -2.54
CA PRO A 151 4.23 0.08 -2.36
C PRO A 151 4.94 -0.94 -1.44
N LEU A 152 4.31 -1.27 -0.31
CA LEU A 152 4.84 -2.26 0.64
C LEU A 152 4.87 -3.66 0.03
N PHE A 153 3.86 -4.01 -0.76
CA PHE A 153 3.84 -5.28 -1.47
C PHE A 153 5.01 -5.39 -2.43
N ASN A 154 5.32 -4.34 -3.21
CA ASN A 154 6.51 -4.34 -4.07
C ASN A 154 7.81 -4.51 -3.28
N LEU A 155 7.90 -3.94 -2.08
CA LEU A 155 9.03 -4.13 -1.19
C LEU A 155 9.13 -5.59 -0.70
N VAL A 156 8.03 -6.18 -0.24
CA VAL A 156 7.96 -7.58 0.20
C VAL A 156 8.30 -8.53 -0.95
N LEU A 157 7.73 -8.31 -2.13
CA LEU A 157 8.04 -9.07 -3.35
C LEU A 157 9.55 -9.10 -3.62
N ARG A 158 10.21 -7.95 -3.50
CA ARG A 158 11.65 -7.83 -3.72
C ARG A 158 12.49 -8.63 -2.72
N THR A 159 12.06 -8.72 -1.46
CA THR A 159 12.80 -9.50 -0.45
C THR A 159 12.80 -10.99 -0.76
N SER A 160 11.71 -11.48 -1.35
CA SER A 160 11.61 -12.86 -1.80
C SER A 160 12.39 -13.08 -3.11
N LYS A 161 13.05 -14.24 -3.26
CA LYS A 161 13.75 -14.62 -4.49
C LYS A 161 12.82 -14.58 -5.73
N PHE A 162 11.54 -14.82 -5.52
CA PHE A 162 10.54 -15.00 -6.58
C PHE A 162 9.80 -13.73 -6.94
N GLY A 163 9.49 -12.86 -5.98
CA GLY A 163 8.88 -11.58 -6.26
C GLY A 163 9.81 -10.60 -6.98
N ARG A 164 11.14 -10.79 -6.93
CA ARG A 164 12.09 -10.01 -7.77
C ARG A 164 11.86 -10.20 -9.26
N LEU A 165 11.56 -11.44 -9.70
CA LEU A 165 11.28 -11.74 -11.11
C LEU A 165 9.94 -11.14 -11.55
N ALA A 166 9.01 -11.00 -10.60
CA ALA A 166 7.70 -10.41 -10.84
C ALA A 166 7.68 -8.87 -10.78
N LEU A 167 8.79 -8.19 -10.46
CA LEU A 167 8.83 -6.73 -10.49
C LEU A 167 9.46 -6.22 -11.80
N SER A 168 8.85 -5.21 -12.39
CA SER A 168 9.47 -4.44 -13.47
C SER A 168 10.60 -3.57 -12.92
N GLU A 169 11.56 -3.17 -13.76
CA GLU A 169 12.69 -2.32 -13.31
C GLU A 169 12.23 -1.04 -12.61
N HIS A 170 11.14 -0.43 -13.07
CA HIS A 170 10.55 0.76 -12.46
C HIS A 170 9.98 0.48 -11.05
N GLN A 171 9.33 -0.66 -10.86
CA GLN A 171 8.83 -1.07 -9.55
C GLN A 171 9.97 -1.40 -8.60
N ILE A 172 11.09 -1.95 -9.09
CA ILE A 172 12.31 -2.15 -8.29
C ILE A 172 12.86 -0.80 -7.83
N ARG A 173 13.00 0.18 -8.71
CA ARG A 173 13.48 1.53 -8.35
C ARG A 173 12.56 2.21 -7.33
N SER A 174 11.25 2.18 -7.54
CA SER A 174 10.27 2.72 -6.59
C SER A 174 10.33 2.00 -5.23
N SER A 175 10.46 0.66 -5.23
CA SER A 175 10.58 -0.13 -3.99
C SER A 175 11.81 0.23 -3.16
N THR A 176 12.91 0.68 -3.78
CA THR A 176 14.10 1.14 -3.05
C THR A 176 13.76 2.36 -2.20
N TRP A 177 13.14 3.37 -2.80
CA TRP A 177 12.76 4.60 -2.09
C TRP A 177 11.71 4.33 -1.00
N VAL A 178 10.72 3.50 -1.30
CA VAL A 178 9.73 3.05 -0.32
C VAL A 178 10.39 2.30 0.84
N GLY A 179 11.35 1.41 0.54
CA GLY A 179 12.13 0.69 1.54
C GLY A 179 12.94 1.61 2.45
N VAL A 180 13.56 2.67 1.90
CA VAL A 180 14.26 3.69 2.67
C VAL A 180 13.30 4.41 3.64
N CYS A 181 12.12 4.83 3.16
CA CYS A 181 11.12 5.49 4.00
C CYS A 181 10.55 4.59 5.11
N VAL A 182 10.34 3.29 4.81
CA VAL A 182 9.85 2.33 5.81
C VAL A 182 10.94 2.06 6.86
N LEU A 183 12.18 1.84 6.42
CA LEU A 183 13.30 1.60 7.34
C LEU A 183 13.57 2.84 8.22
N SER A 184 13.54 4.05 7.65
CA SER A 184 13.69 5.28 8.41
C SER A 184 12.56 5.44 9.43
N GLY A 185 11.31 5.16 9.04
CA GLY A 185 10.17 5.17 9.95
C GLY A 185 10.34 4.18 11.13
N ILE A 186 10.78 2.95 10.86
CA ILE A 186 11.02 1.93 11.89
C ILE A 186 12.14 2.37 12.85
N VAL A 187 13.26 2.87 12.32
CA VAL A 187 14.39 3.34 13.13
C VAL A 187 13.97 4.50 14.03
N LEU A 188 13.18 5.45 13.52
CA LEU A 188 12.68 6.59 14.28
C LEU A 188 11.71 6.17 15.39
N VAL A 189 10.81 5.23 15.11
CA VAL A 189 9.89 4.67 16.13
C VAL A 189 10.67 3.88 17.19
N ALA A 190 11.65 3.06 16.79
CA ALA A 190 12.51 2.36 17.74
C ALA A 190 13.31 3.35 18.60
N GLY A 191 13.82 4.42 17.99
CA GLY A 191 14.46 5.53 18.69
C GLY A 191 13.53 6.16 19.72
N TYR A 192 12.26 6.39 19.39
CA TYR A 192 11.27 6.89 20.36
C TYR A 192 11.12 5.99 21.59
N PHE A 193 11.11 4.67 21.44
CA PHE A 193 11.03 3.76 22.59
C PHE A 193 12.29 3.79 23.48
N VAL A 194 13.44 4.20 22.93
CA VAL A 194 14.69 4.33 23.67
C VAL A 194 14.82 5.71 24.33
N THR A 195 14.43 6.78 23.63
CA THR A 195 14.67 8.17 24.07
C THR A 195 13.45 8.83 24.68
N GLY A 196 12.25 8.29 24.50
CA GLY A 196 10.97 8.93 24.87
C GLY A 196 10.64 10.18 24.07
N SER A 197 11.42 10.53 23.04
CA SER A 197 11.33 11.83 22.39
C SER A 197 10.23 11.86 21.32
N ALA A 198 9.12 12.54 21.63
CA ALA A 198 7.97 12.74 20.74
C ALA A 198 8.28 13.24 19.30
N PRO A 199 9.31 14.07 19.02
CA PRO A 199 9.60 14.53 17.66
C PRO A 199 9.96 13.41 16.69
N LEU A 200 10.51 12.29 17.19
CA LEU A 200 10.83 11.13 16.37
C LEU A 200 9.59 10.51 15.75
N LEU A 201 8.45 10.55 16.43
CA LEU A 201 7.17 10.08 15.88
C LEU A 201 6.68 10.99 14.75
N GLY A 202 6.84 12.31 14.88
CA GLY A 202 6.54 13.26 13.81
C GLY A 202 7.41 13.05 12.56
N CYS A 203 8.71 12.82 12.76
CA CYS A 203 9.66 12.48 11.69
C CYS A 203 9.36 11.12 11.03
N ALA A 204 8.95 10.13 11.83
CA ALA A 204 8.54 8.81 11.33
C ALA A 204 7.30 8.94 10.43
N LEU A 205 6.32 9.72 10.87
CA LEU A 205 5.10 9.97 10.12
C LEU A 205 5.38 10.76 8.82
N ALA A 206 6.25 11.78 8.87
CA ALA A 206 6.68 12.51 7.67
C ALA A 206 7.36 11.58 6.65
N SER A 207 8.16 10.62 7.11
CA SER A 207 8.79 9.60 6.24
C SER A 207 7.74 8.69 5.59
N MET A 208 6.70 8.30 6.33
CA MET A 208 5.62 7.46 5.80
C MET A 208 4.73 8.19 4.79
N LEU A 209 4.50 9.50 4.97
CA LEU A 209 3.68 10.32 4.06
C LEU A 209 4.29 10.45 2.65
N LEU A 210 5.59 10.22 2.49
CA LEU A 210 6.26 10.20 1.18
C LEU A 210 6.05 8.88 0.42
N ILE A 211 5.61 7.81 1.08
CA ILE A 211 5.49 6.49 0.45
C ILE A 211 4.46 6.50 -0.70
N PRO A 212 3.25 7.07 -0.56
CA PRO A 212 2.28 7.13 -1.65
C PRO A 212 2.80 7.84 -2.92
N PRO A 213 3.31 9.09 -2.86
CA PRO A 213 3.81 9.75 -4.07
C PRO A 213 5.01 9.03 -4.69
N LEU A 214 5.96 8.54 -3.89
CA LEU A 214 7.11 7.75 -4.38
C LEU A 214 6.70 6.43 -5.04
N GLY A 215 5.66 5.79 -4.51
CA GLY A 215 5.10 4.54 -5.02
C GLY A 215 4.44 4.68 -6.39
N GLN A 216 3.97 5.88 -6.75
CA GLN A 216 3.11 6.06 -7.92
C GLN A 216 3.72 6.86 -9.07
N ILE A 217 4.95 7.39 -8.94
CA ILE A 217 5.65 8.09 -10.03
C ILE A 217 5.60 7.30 -11.35
N TYR A 218 5.81 5.98 -11.27
CA TYR A 218 5.89 5.10 -12.44
C TYR A 218 4.54 4.55 -12.91
N SER A 219 3.44 4.94 -12.27
CA SER A 219 2.09 4.60 -12.74
C SER A 219 1.76 5.31 -14.06
N CYS A 220 2.27 6.53 -14.25
CA CYS A 220 2.12 7.31 -15.48
C CYS A 220 3.08 6.87 -16.60
N GLN A 221 2.65 7.10 -17.85
CA GLN A 221 3.52 6.97 -19.03
C GLN A 221 4.70 7.96 -18.98
N GLU A 222 5.76 7.66 -19.74
CA GLU A 222 6.90 8.57 -19.91
C GLU A 222 6.48 9.84 -20.65
N GLY A 223 6.94 10.99 -20.16
CA GLY A 223 6.58 12.30 -20.67
C GLY A 223 6.24 13.29 -19.56
N TRP A 224 5.45 14.31 -19.91
CA TRP A 224 5.05 15.38 -18.99
C TRP A 224 4.30 14.91 -17.73
N PRO A 225 3.42 13.87 -17.75
CA PRO A 225 2.69 13.47 -16.54
C PRO A 225 3.64 12.91 -15.46
N ARG A 226 4.60 12.07 -15.87
CA ARG A 226 5.62 11.52 -14.97
C ARG A 226 6.57 12.60 -14.46
N ALA A 227 6.92 13.57 -15.30
CA ALA A 227 7.76 14.70 -14.90
C ALA A 227 7.08 15.54 -13.81
N THR A 228 5.79 15.87 -13.98
CA THR A 228 5.00 16.61 -12.99
C THR A 228 4.92 15.88 -11.65
N LEU A 229 4.62 14.58 -11.65
CA LEU A 229 4.60 13.78 -10.41
C LEU A 229 5.97 13.70 -9.75
N SER A 230 7.03 13.56 -10.54
CA SER A 230 8.40 13.53 -10.01
C SER A 230 8.75 14.85 -9.32
N LEU A 231 8.41 15.99 -9.94
CA LEU A 231 8.68 17.32 -9.39
C LEU A 231 7.92 17.55 -8.08
N ILE A 232 6.64 17.18 -8.02
CA ILE A 232 5.84 17.29 -6.79
C ILE A 232 6.38 16.37 -5.70
N THR A 233 6.77 15.15 -6.04
CA THR A 233 7.35 14.22 -5.07
C THR A 233 8.68 14.75 -4.51
N ILE A 234 9.50 15.37 -5.36
CA ILE A 234 10.74 16.04 -4.92
C ILE A 234 10.41 17.20 -3.97
N ALA A 235 9.43 18.04 -4.31
CA ALA A 235 9.00 19.15 -3.47
C ALA A 235 8.48 18.68 -2.10
N LEU A 236 7.69 17.61 -2.06
CA LEU A 236 7.24 16.96 -0.82
C LEU A 236 8.41 16.37 -0.04
N GLY A 237 9.39 15.77 -0.73
CA GLY A 237 10.63 15.29 -0.12
C GLY A 237 11.42 16.39 0.58
N PHE A 238 11.60 17.55 -0.08
CA PHE A 238 12.22 18.72 0.54
C PHE A 238 11.44 19.21 1.76
N LEU A 239 10.11 19.26 1.65
CA LEU A 239 9.26 19.67 2.76
C LEU A 239 9.36 18.71 3.95
N ALA A 240 9.42 17.41 3.71
CA ALA A 240 9.66 16.41 4.74
C ALA A 240 11.03 16.57 5.42
N VAL A 241 12.08 16.88 4.65
CA VAL A 241 13.41 17.19 5.21
C VAL A 241 13.34 18.44 6.10
N ILE A 242 12.62 19.49 5.69
CA ILE A 242 12.42 20.70 6.50
C ILE A 242 11.70 20.36 7.81
N VAL A 243 10.65 19.52 7.76
CA VAL A 243 9.93 19.04 8.96
C VAL A 243 10.88 18.30 9.91
N VAL A 244 11.72 17.41 9.38
CA VAL A 244 12.69 16.66 10.20
C VAL A 244 13.76 17.60 10.79
N ALA A 245 14.36 18.45 9.97
CA ALA A 245 15.42 19.37 10.40
C ALA A 245 14.94 20.35 11.48
N SER A 246 13.73 20.88 11.33
CA SER A 246 13.12 21.77 12.30
C SER A 246 12.69 21.05 13.59
N SER A 247 12.24 19.80 13.50
CA SER A 247 11.95 18.94 14.66
C SER A 247 13.20 18.59 15.48
N PHE A 248 14.33 18.35 14.82
CA PHE A 248 15.62 18.13 15.50
C PHE A 248 16.24 19.43 16.02
N GLY A 249 16.16 20.52 15.25
CA GLY A 249 16.70 21.82 15.66
C GLY A 249 16.02 22.38 16.91
N SER A 250 14.69 22.25 17.00
CA SER A 250 13.95 22.66 18.21
C SER A 250 14.31 21.82 19.45
N TYR A 251 14.60 20.53 19.28
CA TYR A 251 15.08 19.67 20.37
C TYR A 251 16.44 20.10 20.91
N PHE A 252 17.37 20.51 20.03
CA PHE A 252 18.72 20.93 20.42
C PHE A 252 18.80 22.34 21.03
N ILE A 253 17.90 23.25 20.67
CA ILE A 253 18.01 24.67 21.03
C ILE A 253 17.34 24.99 22.38
N ASP A 254 16.09 24.56 22.60
CA ASP A 254 15.29 25.11 23.71
C ASP A 254 15.17 24.18 24.92
N GLY A 255 15.48 22.88 24.79
CA GLY A 255 15.24 21.87 25.84
C GLY A 255 13.77 21.73 26.27
N ASN A 256 12.87 22.56 25.72
CA ASN A 256 11.46 22.61 26.02
C ASN A 256 10.65 22.69 24.72
N LEU A 257 9.99 21.58 24.43
CA LEU A 257 9.70 21.11 23.08
C LEU A 257 8.37 21.65 22.52
N SER A 258 7.49 22.18 23.37
CA SER A 258 6.07 22.38 23.07
C SER A 258 5.73 23.66 22.27
N ARG A 259 6.62 24.67 22.25
CA ARG A 259 6.43 25.90 21.42
C ARG A 259 6.98 25.75 20.01
N GLY A 260 8.16 25.15 19.85
CA GLY A 260 8.77 24.87 18.55
C GLY A 260 7.95 23.88 17.73
N LEU A 261 7.53 22.77 18.32
CA LEU A 261 6.71 21.75 17.66
C LEU A 261 5.36 22.29 17.18
N ARG A 262 4.67 23.15 17.96
CA ARG A 262 3.36 23.69 17.56
C ARG A 262 3.45 24.61 16.34
N GLY A 263 4.49 25.45 16.25
CA GLY A 263 4.72 26.31 15.08
C GLY A 263 5.16 25.54 13.84
N ILE A 264 6.08 24.58 14.02
CA ILE A 264 6.66 23.79 12.92
C ILE A 264 5.69 22.75 12.37
N ALA A 265 4.95 22.05 13.24
CA ALA A 265 3.90 21.11 12.83
C ALA A 265 2.76 21.84 12.08
N GLY A 266 2.42 23.06 12.50
CA GLY A 266 1.45 23.87 11.76
C GLY A 266 1.94 24.27 10.36
N LEU A 267 3.17 24.77 10.25
CA LEU A 267 3.65 25.45 9.04
C LEU A 267 4.18 24.52 7.94
N PHE A 268 4.80 23.39 8.30
CA PHE A 268 5.46 22.51 7.33
C PHE A 268 4.87 21.09 7.28
N PHE A 269 4.40 20.56 8.41
CA PHE A 269 3.76 19.25 8.42
C PHE A 269 2.38 19.29 7.76
N THR A 270 1.58 20.33 8.04
CA THR A 270 0.24 20.46 7.42
C THR A 270 0.30 20.52 5.88
N PRO A 271 1.19 21.32 5.24
CA PRO A 271 1.33 21.29 3.79
C PRO A 271 1.92 19.97 3.26
N LEU A 272 2.74 19.25 4.04
CA LEU A 272 3.24 17.92 3.65
C LEU A 272 2.11 16.91 3.60
N LEU A 273 1.23 16.93 4.61
CA LEU A 273 0.04 16.09 4.68
C LEU A 273 -0.89 16.37 3.49
N TYR A 274 -1.32 17.62 3.33
CA TYR A 274 -2.22 17.99 2.23
C TYR A 274 -1.59 17.81 0.86
N GLY A 275 -0.29 18.10 0.73
CA GLY A 275 0.44 17.92 -0.51
C GLY A 275 0.59 16.45 -0.90
N SER A 276 0.79 15.54 0.06
CA SER A 276 0.83 14.10 -0.19
C SER A 276 -0.54 13.56 -0.62
N ILE A 277 -1.61 14.06 0.00
CA ILE A 277 -2.99 13.75 -0.41
C ILE A 277 -3.27 14.31 -1.82
N ALA A 278 -2.91 15.57 -2.09
CA ALA A 278 -3.12 16.21 -3.38
C ALA A 278 -2.34 15.51 -4.51
N ALA A 279 -1.12 15.05 -4.23
CA ALA A 279 -0.31 14.26 -5.17
C ALA A 279 -1.02 12.97 -5.57
N GLN A 280 -1.80 12.36 -4.67
CA GLN A 280 -2.59 11.17 -4.96
C GLN A 280 -3.74 11.47 -5.93
N PHE A 281 -4.48 12.57 -5.72
CA PHE A 281 -5.52 13.01 -6.66
C PHE A 281 -4.93 13.37 -8.02
N LEU A 282 -3.82 14.08 -8.02
CA LEU A 282 -3.12 14.44 -9.23
C LEU A 282 -2.65 13.21 -9.99
N THR A 283 -2.14 12.19 -9.29
CA THR A 283 -1.75 10.94 -9.93
C THR A 283 -2.94 10.27 -10.62
N ASN A 284 -4.08 10.17 -9.94
CA ASN A 284 -5.29 9.61 -10.54
C ASN A 284 -5.73 10.38 -11.79
N ALA A 285 -5.68 11.72 -11.74
CA ALA A 285 -6.00 12.57 -12.88
C ALA A 285 -5.01 12.34 -14.04
N LEU A 286 -3.71 12.33 -13.77
CA LEU A 286 -2.66 12.16 -14.77
C LEU A 286 -2.67 10.76 -15.41
N VAL A 287 -2.96 9.71 -14.63
CA VAL A 287 -3.15 8.35 -15.16
C VAL A 287 -4.37 8.29 -16.08
N SER A 288 -5.44 9.02 -15.78
CA SER A 288 -6.63 9.07 -16.65
C SER A 288 -6.37 9.77 -17.99
N VAL A 289 -5.49 10.78 -18.00
CA VAL A 289 -5.14 11.57 -19.20
C VAL A 289 -4.14 10.82 -20.09
N SER A 290 -3.30 9.95 -19.53
CA SER A 290 -2.28 9.20 -20.28
C SER A 290 -2.17 7.75 -19.79
N PRO A 291 -3.22 6.92 -20.01
CA PRO A 291 -3.24 5.54 -19.53
C PRO A 291 -2.21 4.69 -20.26
N LYS A 292 -1.44 3.84 -19.56
CA LYS A 292 -0.54 2.87 -20.19
C LYS A 292 -1.31 1.92 -21.11
N ARG A 293 -0.79 1.66 -22.32
CA ARG A 293 -1.37 0.68 -23.25
C ARG A 293 -1.40 -0.70 -22.58
N GLY A 294 -2.54 -1.39 -22.65
CA GLY A 294 -2.70 -2.77 -22.15
C GLY A 294 -3.17 -2.92 -20.70
N THR A 295 -3.27 -1.84 -19.92
CA THR A 295 -3.82 -1.87 -18.55
C THR A 295 -5.27 -1.37 -18.54
N ASP A 296 -6.22 -2.18 -18.05
CA ASP A 296 -7.62 -1.76 -17.86
C ASP A 296 -7.74 -0.80 -16.65
N THR A 297 -7.30 0.45 -16.86
CA THR A 297 -7.21 1.49 -15.83
C THR A 297 -8.56 2.14 -15.53
N GLY A 298 -9.56 1.97 -16.41
CA GLY A 298 -10.85 2.66 -16.33
C GLY A 298 -11.64 2.38 -15.04
N LYS A 299 -11.59 1.15 -14.53
CA LYS A 299 -12.29 0.78 -13.27
C LYS A 299 -11.43 0.95 -12.02
N MET A 300 -10.11 0.69 -12.08
CA MET A 300 -9.22 0.85 -10.92
C MET A 300 -9.08 2.32 -10.49
N VAL A 301 -8.98 3.26 -11.43
CA VAL A 301 -8.75 4.69 -11.14
C VAL A 301 -9.89 5.31 -10.33
N TRP A 302 -11.15 4.94 -10.61
CA TRP A 302 -12.32 5.44 -9.87
C TRP A 302 -12.59 4.71 -8.55
N ILE A 303 -12.25 3.41 -8.45
CA ILE A 303 -12.32 2.65 -7.18
C ILE A 303 -11.29 3.20 -6.18
N ILE A 304 -10.08 3.53 -6.64
CA ILE A 304 -9.05 4.18 -5.82
C ILE A 304 -9.46 5.63 -5.52
N GLY A 305 -9.98 6.39 -6.49
CA GLY A 305 -10.43 7.78 -6.29
C GLY A 305 -11.57 7.96 -5.26
N GLY A 306 -12.54 7.03 -5.20
CA GLY A 306 -13.60 7.04 -4.17
C GLY A 306 -13.10 6.69 -2.77
N SER A 307 -12.00 5.94 -2.68
CA SER A 307 -11.33 5.58 -1.42
C SER A 307 -10.45 6.71 -0.86
N VAL A 308 -10.06 7.69 -1.68
CA VAL A 308 -9.04 8.69 -1.30
C VAL A 308 -9.62 9.87 -0.50
N LEU A 309 -10.87 10.28 -0.73
CA LEU A 309 -11.55 11.29 0.12
C LEU A 309 -11.76 10.77 1.56
N ALA A 310 -12.07 9.49 1.68
CA ALA A 310 -12.15 8.76 2.94
C ALA A 310 -10.80 8.64 3.66
N VAL A 311 -9.73 8.42 2.91
CA VAL A 311 -8.38 8.33 3.47
C VAL A 311 -7.77 9.69 3.76
N ALA A 312 -8.10 10.74 3.00
CA ALA A 312 -7.79 12.12 3.35
C ALA A 312 -8.45 12.48 4.70
N ALA A 313 -9.70 12.09 4.90
CA ALA A 313 -10.37 12.23 6.19
C ALA A 313 -9.68 11.43 7.31
N LEU A 314 -9.25 10.19 7.05
CA LEU A 314 -8.51 9.37 8.03
C LEU A 314 -7.10 9.90 8.34
N ALA A 315 -6.39 10.46 7.36
CA ALA A 315 -5.07 11.05 7.56
C ALA A 315 -5.16 12.39 8.31
N ILE A 316 -6.20 13.18 8.05
CA ILE A 316 -6.58 14.35 8.86
C ILE A 316 -6.90 13.93 10.29
N VAL A 317 -7.59 12.80 10.47
CA VAL A 317 -7.97 12.27 11.80
C VAL A 317 -6.78 11.67 12.54
N ALA A 318 -5.87 10.98 11.87
CA ALA A 318 -4.63 10.49 12.46
C ALA A 318 -3.71 11.65 12.86
N PHE A 319 -3.69 12.74 12.08
CA PHE A 319 -2.98 13.96 12.42
C PHE A 319 -3.61 14.67 13.63
N ILE A 320 -4.94 14.82 13.65
CA ILE A 320 -5.66 15.38 14.81
C ILE A 320 -5.46 14.51 16.05
N ALA A 321 -5.53 13.18 15.93
CA ALA A 321 -5.30 12.25 17.03
C ALA A 321 -3.85 12.30 17.52
N LEU A 322 -2.86 12.42 16.64
CA LEU A 322 -1.46 12.61 17.05
C LEU A 322 -1.26 13.94 17.79
N VAL A 323 -1.87 15.02 17.29
CA VAL A 323 -1.82 16.34 17.92
C VAL A 323 -2.53 16.34 19.28
N ILE A 324 -3.62 15.60 19.42
CA ILE A 324 -4.34 15.44 20.69
C ILE A 324 -3.56 14.54 21.65
N VAL A 325 -3.07 13.37 21.21
CA VAL A 325 -2.29 12.45 22.06
C VAL A 325 -0.97 13.07 22.52
N VAL A 326 -0.28 13.82 21.65
CA VAL A 326 0.95 14.56 22.00
C VAL A 326 0.62 15.85 22.77
N GLY A 327 -0.53 16.48 22.52
CA GLY A 327 -0.98 17.70 23.21
C GLY A 327 -1.59 17.45 24.60
N VAL A 328 -2.06 16.24 24.88
CA VAL A 328 -2.60 15.82 26.19
C VAL A 328 -1.48 15.48 27.19
N GLN A 329 -0.26 15.21 26.73
CA GLN A 329 0.89 14.96 27.63
C GLN A 329 1.48 16.22 28.28
N ASP A 330 1.02 17.43 27.93
CA ASP A 330 1.42 18.70 28.57
C ASP A 330 0.40 19.20 29.63
N ALA A 331 -0.55 18.37 30.05
CA ALA A 331 -1.45 18.67 31.17
C ALA A 331 -1.00 17.95 32.46
N SER A 332 0.19 18.30 32.94
CA SER A 332 0.60 18.12 34.34
C SER A 332 1.49 19.27 34.78
#